data_AF-A0A3D5SM99-F1
#
_entry.id   AF-A0A3D5SM99-F1
#
_cell.length_a   1.000
_cell.length_b   1.000
_cell.length_c   1.000
_cell.angle_alpha   90.00
_cell.angle_beta   90.00
_cell.angle_gamma   90.00
#
_symmetry.space_group_name_H-M   'P 1'
#
loop_
_entity.id
_entity.type
_entity.pdbx_description
1 polymer ?
#
loop_
_entity_poly.entity_id
_entity_poly.type
_entity_poly.pdbx_seq_one_letter_code
_entity_poly.pdbx_strand_id
1 'polypeptide(L)'
;MAIQTALPKQSTAEVFQPEITQEAIALCAIDYGYVQAARRRVDEVRTSEAASLEPPTLVELEEALGERVLRCELWQWNWRNRVYRVELAKGGVAVAKQLIMATEARFQCEHDQLGRLASLQIPGLRVPKLLALLPAKRTYVMELARGKTIPALLWNRKHGDDVLTACELAGKILARMHLAWTEKICPMPVDLLARDLAATPWRLSSREGKILQSVFENLARAEVRTGEIYYDYKPANFLFEAGELFLIDPPGVLRQGVQLWDFSIFRSFMRRELWRFTLRRPFDRRRMIARQTLSAFERGYLSIFTESFPQPALFPLAARLFDLQRTAVLMTMQKGKVAMAREMRSATKEMRFRNSLANRISLPLLENEKRWLFRQLARELPA
;
A
#
# COMPACT_ATOMS: atom_id res chain seq x y z
N MET A 1 -37.45 -13.96 -58.42
CA MET A 1 -36.04 -13.85 -58.86
C MET A 1 -35.60 -12.41 -58.56
N ALA A 2 -34.52 -12.23 -57.77
CA ALA A 2 -33.90 -10.95 -57.32
C ALA A 2 -34.82 -10.00 -56.51
N ILE A 3 -34.73 -9.87 -55.17
CA ILE A 3 -33.68 -9.23 -54.33
C ILE A 3 -33.24 -7.87 -54.88
N GLN A 4 -33.87 -6.80 -54.38
CA GLN A 4 -33.35 -5.43 -54.40
C GLN A 4 -33.45 -4.83 -52.98
N THR A 5 -32.24 -4.67 -52.45
CA THR A 5 -31.74 -3.75 -51.43
C THR A 5 -32.63 -2.58 -51.02
N ALA A 6 -32.96 -2.53 -49.73
CA ALA A 6 -33.20 -1.29 -49.00
C ALA A 6 -32.49 -1.40 -47.64
N LEU A 7 -31.39 -0.64 -47.48
CA LEU A 7 -30.76 -0.34 -46.19
C LEU A 7 -31.66 0.62 -45.41
N PRO A 8 -31.85 0.41 -44.10
CA PRO A 8 -32.08 1.52 -43.20
C PRO A 8 -30.99 1.61 -42.13
N LYS A 9 -30.41 2.82 -42.08
CA LYS A 9 -30.00 3.59 -40.91
C LYS A 9 -29.19 2.89 -39.81
N GLN A 10 -27.93 3.34 -39.73
CA GLN A 10 -27.02 3.20 -38.61
C GLN A 10 -27.75 3.39 -37.27
N SER A 11 -27.82 2.32 -36.49
CA SER A 11 -28.09 2.36 -35.05
C SER A 11 -26.79 2.73 -34.36
N THR A 12 -26.85 3.80 -33.57
CA THR A 12 -25.83 4.22 -32.60
C THR A 12 -25.41 3.04 -31.74
N ALA A 13 -24.11 2.72 -31.77
CA ALA A 13 -23.51 1.78 -30.85
C ALA A 13 -23.49 2.43 -29.45
N GLU A 14 -24.34 1.91 -28.56
CA GLU A 14 -24.32 2.21 -27.14
C GLU A 14 -22.95 1.79 -26.57
N VAL A 15 -22.26 2.79 -26.03
CA VAL A 15 -21.05 2.61 -25.22
C VAL A 15 -21.48 1.89 -23.95
N PHE A 16 -21.15 0.60 -23.86
CA PHE A 16 -21.29 -0.20 -22.64
C PHE A 16 -20.36 0.38 -21.57
N GLN A 17 -20.89 1.31 -20.76
CA GLN A 17 -20.31 1.62 -19.46
C GLN A 17 -20.71 0.48 -18.52
N PRO A 18 -19.77 -0.21 -17.86
CA PRO A 18 -20.15 -1.11 -16.77
C PRO A 18 -20.70 -0.24 -15.64
N GLU A 19 -22.02 -0.27 -15.46
CA GLU A 19 -22.71 0.31 -14.33
C GLU A 19 -22.11 -0.28 -13.04
N ILE A 20 -21.49 0.60 -12.25
CA ILE A 20 -21.17 0.32 -10.87
C ILE A 20 -22.52 0.16 -10.17
N THR A 21 -22.93 -1.07 -9.88
CA THR A 21 -24.14 -1.31 -9.09
C THR A 21 -24.01 -0.56 -7.77
N GLN A 22 -25.01 0.25 -7.42
CA GLN A 22 -25.08 1.02 -6.17
C GLN A 22 -24.87 0.15 -4.91
N GLU A 23 -25.04 -1.15 -5.01
CA GLU A 23 -24.75 -2.15 -3.98
C GLU A 23 -23.24 -2.30 -3.67
N ALA A 24 -22.34 -2.07 -4.63
CA ALA A 24 -20.89 -2.10 -4.40
C ALA A 24 -20.37 -0.87 -3.63
N ILE A 25 -21.06 0.26 -3.78
CA ILE A 25 -20.79 1.51 -3.04
C ILE A 25 -21.22 1.37 -1.57
N ALA A 26 -22.22 0.52 -1.28
CA ALA A 26 -22.83 0.37 0.05
C ALA A 26 -21.99 -0.39 1.09
N LEU A 27 -20.83 -0.98 0.74
CA LEU A 27 -19.95 -1.70 1.68
C LEU A 27 -18.60 -1.01 1.95
N CYS A 28 -18.33 0.16 1.35
CA CYS A 28 -17.12 0.92 1.66
C CYS A 28 -17.30 1.68 2.98
N ALA A 29 -17.08 0.99 4.11
CA ALA A 29 -16.99 1.67 5.40
C ALA A 29 -15.84 2.68 5.35
N ILE A 30 -16.16 3.96 5.57
CA ILE A 30 -15.14 5.00 5.72
C ILE A 30 -14.30 4.65 6.96
N ASP A 31 -13.03 4.31 6.73
CA ASP A 31 -12.13 3.82 7.75
C ASP A 31 -11.17 4.93 8.16
N TYR A 32 -11.38 5.44 9.38
CA TYR A 32 -10.42 6.30 10.07
C TYR A 32 -9.75 5.58 11.25
N GLY A 33 -10.14 4.31 11.48
CA GLY A 33 -9.80 3.48 12.64
C GLY A 33 -8.66 2.51 12.34
N TYR A 34 -7.56 2.98 11.74
CA TYR A 34 -6.50 2.09 11.27
C TYR A 34 -5.75 1.38 12.39
N VAL A 35 -5.59 2.01 13.57
CA VAL A 35 -5.00 1.37 14.75
C VAL A 35 -5.93 0.30 15.30
N GLN A 36 -7.23 0.59 15.37
CA GLN A 36 -8.24 -0.41 15.76
C GLN A 36 -8.30 -1.58 14.77
N ALA A 37 -8.27 -1.30 13.46
CA ALA A 37 -8.18 -2.32 12.42
C ALA A 37 -6.91 -3.17 12.55
N ALA A 38 -5.78 -2.56 12.92
CA ALA A 38 -4.54 -3.27 13.20
C ALA A 38 -4.65 -4.18 14.43
N ARG A 39 -5.37 -3.76 15.48
CA ARG A 39 -5.64 -4.61 16.65
C ARG A 39 -6.48 -5.83 16.26
N ARG A 40 -7.64 -5.61 15.60
CA ARG A 40 -8.50 -6.70 15.11
C ARG A 40 -7.71 -7.69 14.27
N ARG A 41 -6.83 -7.20 13.40
CA ARG A 41 -5.97 -8.04 12.57
C ARG A 41 -4.96 -8.87 13.36
N VAL A 42 -4.44 -8.36 14.48
CA VAL A 42 -3.57 -9.15 15.37
C VAL A 42 -4.37 -10.29 15.99
N ASP A 43 -5.61 -10.02 16.41
CA ASP A 43 -6.49 -11.01 17.02
C ASP A 43 -6.94 -12.08 16.01
N GLU A 44 -7.33 -11.69 14.80
CA GLU A 44 -7.66 -12.60 13.69
C GLU A 44 -6.51 -13.56 13.36
N VAL A 45 -5.28 -13.05 13.32
CA VAL A 45 -4.09 -13.87 13.02
C VAL A 45 -3.82 -14.90 14.13
N ARG A 46 -4.29 -14.65 15.35
CA ARG A 46 -4.18 -15.60 16.47
C ARG A 46 -5.16 -16.77 16.34
N THR A 47 -6.33 -16.54 15.74
CA THR A 47 -7.43 -17.52 15.70
C THR A 47 -7.60 -18.21 14.35
N SER A 48 -6.93 -17.73 13.30
CA SER A 48 -7.09 -18.28 11.95
C SER A 48 -6.24 -19.55 11.73
N GLU A 49 -6.90 -20.66 11.40
CA GLU A 49 -6.24 -21.83 10.82
C GLU A 49 -5.92 -21.57 9.34
N ALA A 50 -4.73 -22.01 8.90
CA ALA A 50 -4.36 -21.87 7.50
C ALA A 50 -5.19 -22.83 6.64
N ALA A 51 -6.05 -22.29 5.78
CA ALA A 51 -6.76 -23.10 4.80
C ALA A 51 -5.71 -23.82 3.92
N SER A 52 -5.78 -25.14 3.86
CA SER A 52 -4.93 -25.93 2.96
C SER A 52 -5.41 -25.74 1.52
N LEU A 53 -4.88 -24.72 0.84
CA LEU A 53 -4.95 -24.70 -0.62
C LEU A 53 -3.77 -25.43 -1.22
N GLU A 54 -4.09 -26.36 -2.09
CA GLU A 54 -3.11 -26.97 -2.97
C GLU A 54 -2.49 -25.92 -3.91
N PRO A 55 -1.17 -25.99 -4.17
CA PRO A 55 -0.53 -25.20 -5.22
C PRO A 55 -1.19 -25.39 -6.61
N PRO A 56 -1.07 -24.41 -7.52
CA PRO A 56 -1.43 -24.62 -8.91
C PRO A 56 -0.49 -25.63 -9.57
N THR A 57 -1.05 -26.56 -10.34
CA THR A 57 -0.30 -27.53 -11.16
C THR A 57 0.14 -26.93 -12.49
N LEU A 58 1.09 -27.57 -13.18
CA LEU A 58 1.50 -27.13 -14.51
C LEU A 58 0.33 -27.19 -15.51
N VAL A 59 -0.44 -28.28 -15.50
CA VAL A 59 -1.58 -28.47 -16.41
C VAL A 59 -2.62 -27.37 -16.22
N GLU A 60 -3.02 -27.07 -14.98
CA GLU A 60 -3.98 -25.99 -14.70
C GLU A 60 -3.46 -24.62 -15.18
N LEU A 61 -2.16 -24.35 -15.06
CA LEU A 61 -1.55 -23.12 -15.55
C LEU A 61 -1.52 -23.07 -17.08
N GLU A 62 -1.20 -24.18 -17.74
CA GLU A 62 -1.19 -24.29 -19.21
C GLU A 62 -2.57 -24.05 -19.81
N GLU A 63 -3.59 -24.68 -19.23
CA GLU A 63 -4.99 -24.50 -19.60
C GLU A 63 -5.42 -23.04 -19.44
N ALA A 64 -5.12 -22.43 -18.29
CA ALA A 64 -5.53 -21.07 -18.00
C ALA A 64 -4.78 -20.00 -18.84
N LEU A 65 -3.52 -20.25 -19.19
CA LEU A 65 -2.69 -19.34 -20.00
C LEU A 65 -2.88 -19.53 -21.51
N GLY A 66 -3.42 -20.68 -21.96
CA GLY A 66 -3.47 -21.04 -23.38
C GLY A 66 -2.07 -21.23 -24.00
N GLU A 67 -1.07 -21.52 -23.19
CA GLU A 67 0.32 -21.72 -23.61
C GLU A 67 1.03 -22.74 -22.72
N ARG A 68 1.94 -23.52 -23.31
CA ARG A 68 2.79 -24.47 -22.59
C ARG A 68 3.66 -23.80 -21.53
N VAL A 69 3.68 -24.37 -20.33
CA VAL A 69 4.44 -23.91 -19.17
C VAL A 69 5.62 -24.86 -18.98
N LEU A 70 6.84 -24.34 -19.14
CA LEU A 70 8.06 -25.14 -18.98
C LEU A 70 8.35 -25.44 -17.52
N ARG A 71 8.09 -24.47 -16.64
CA ARG A 71 8.47 -24.54 -15.23
C ARG A 71 7.57 -23.64 -14.38
N CYS A 72 7.19 -24.11 -13.20
CA CYS A 72 6.53 -23.33 -12.17
C CYS A 72 7.24 -23.57 -10.84
N GLU A 73 7.84 -22.52 -10.27
CA GLU A 73 8.63 -22.64 -9.04
C GLU A 73 8.14 -21.70 -7.96
N LEU A 74 8.03 -22.21 -6.73
CA LEU A 74 7.75 -21.36 -5.59
C LEU A 74 8.92 -20.39 -5.37
N TRP A 75 8.65 -19.11 -5.60
CA TRP A 75 9.66 -18.07 -5.50
C TRP A 75 9.65 -17.40 -4.13
N GLN A 76 8.48 -17.07 -3.62
CA GLN A 76 8.31 -16.48 -2.29
C GLN A 76 7.02 -17.00 -1.64
N TRP A 77 7.02 -17.07 -0.32
CA TRP A 77 5.81 -17.38 0.42
C TRP A 77 5.77 -16.66 1.75
N ASN A 78 4.56 -16.40 2.21
CA ASN A 78 4.28 -16.00 3.58
C ASN A 78 2.95 -16.64 3.99
N TRP A 79 2.50 -16.36 5.21
CA TRP A 79 1.28 -16.95 5.73
C TRP A 79 0.00 -16.59 4.95
N ARG A 80 0.01 -15.51 4.15
CA ARG A 80 -1.14 -15.09 3.32
C ARG A 80 -1.07 -15.58 1.89
N ASN A 81 0.13 -15.60 1.31
CA ASN A 81 0.31 -15.72 -0.13
C ASN A 81 1.47 -16.66 -0.47
N ARG A 82 1.33 -17.40 -1.57
CA ARG A 82 2.44 -18.04 -2.29
C ARG A 82 2.62 -17.33 -3.62
N VAL A 83 3.86 -17.08 -4.00
CA VAL A 83 4.22 -16.41 -5.24
C VAL A 83 5.14 -17.34 -6.00
N TYR A 84 4.72 -17.71 -7.21
CA TYR A 84 5.43 -18.61 -8.09
C TYR A 84 5.99 -17.85 -9.29
N ARG A 85 7.16 -18.27 -9.75
CA ARG A 85 7.72 -17.86 -11.02
C ARG A 85 7.35 -18.91 -12.06
N VAL A 86 6.75 -18.46 -13.16
CA VAL A 86 6.25 -19.33 -14.24
C VAL A 86 7.04 -19.02 -15.50
N GLU A 87 7.72 -20.04 -16.05
CA GLU A 87 8.45 -19.95 -17.33
C GLU A 87 7.60 -20.50 -18.46
N LEU A 88 7.39 -19.69 -19.49
CA LEU A 88 6.53 -20.00 -20.63
C LEU A 88 7.37 -20.51 -21.81
N ALA A 89 6.79 -21.40 -22.62
CA ALA A 89 7.50 -22.02 -23.75
C ALA A 89 7.95 -21.02 -24.82
N LYS A 90 7.25 -19.90 -25.00
CA LYS A 90 7.67 -18.82 -25.92
C LYS A 90 8.77 -17.92 -25.34
N GLY A 91 9.40 -18.30 -24.23
CA GLY A 91 10.51 -17.59 -23.61
C GLY A 91 10.09 -16.46 -22.65
N GLY A 92 8.79 -16.32 -22.37
CA GLY A 92 8.26 -15.35 -21.41
C GLY A 92 8.39 -15.82 -19.95
N VAL A 93 8.34 -14.87 -19.02
CA VAL A 93 8.25 -15.14 -17.58
C VAL A 93 7.04 -14.42 -17.00
N ALA A 94 6.24 -15.16 -16.25
CA ALA A 94 5.07 -14.67 -15.53
C ALA A 94 5.20 -14.92 -14.03
N VAL A 95 4.35 -14.26 -13.25
CA VAL A 95 4.23 -14.44 -11.80
C VAL A 95 2.83 -14.92 -11.47
N ALA A 96 2.72 -16.08 -10.82
CA ALA A 96 1.45 -16.54 -10.26
C ALA A 96 1.41 -16.21 -8.77
N LYS A 97 0.40 -15.47 -8.31
CA LYS A 97 0.20 -15.16 -6.89
C LYS A 97 -1.07 -15.88 -6.42
N GLN A 98 -0.89 -16.81 -5.49
CA GLN A 98 -1.94 -17.58 -4.83
C GLN A 98 -2.25 -16.96 -3.47
N LEU A 99 -3.53 -16.68 -3.19
CA LEU A 99 -4.00 -16.12 -1.93
C LEU A 99 -4.51 -17.24 -0.99
N ILE A 100 -3.65 -17.69 -0.07
CA ILE A 100 -3.93 -18.79 0.87
C ILE A 100 -5.05 -18.41 1.85
N MET A 101 -4.93 -17.22 2.46
CA MET A 101 -5.80 -16.76 3.56
C MET A 101 -6.86 -15.74 3.12
N ALA A 102 -7.11 -15.59 1.82
CA ALA A 102 -8.09 -14.65 1.31
C ALA A 102 -9.45 -15.31 1.12
N THR A 103 -10.52 -14.58 1.41
CA THR A 103 -11.87 -14.95 0.94
C THR A 103 -11.97 -14.80 -0.57
N GLU A 104 -12.99 -15.40 -1.18
CA GLU A 104 -13.27 -15.23 -2.61
C GLU A 104 -13.50 -13.75 -2.96
N ALA A 105 -14.25 -13.03 -2.13
CA ALA A 105 -14.46 -11.59 -2.29
C ALA A 105 -13.15 -10.78 -2.31
N ARG A 106 -12.16 -11.17 -1.50
CA ARG A 106 -10.84 -10.53 -1.51
C ARG A 106 -10.03 -10.89 -2.76
N PHE A 107 -10.12 -12.13 -3.23
CA PHE A 107 -9.49 -12.54 -4.48
C PHE A 107 -10.04 -11.75 -5.66
N GLN A 108 -11.37 -11.66 -5.76
CA GLN A 108 -12.06 -10.85 -6.77
C GLN A 108 -11.69 -9.37 -6.65
N CYS A 109 -11.63 -8.83 -5.44
CA CYS A 109 -11.21 -7.44 -5.23
C CYS A 109 -9.77 -7.18 -5.71
N GLU A 110 -8.80 -8.04 -5.38
CA GLU A 110 -7.41 -7.86 -5.88
C GLU A 110 -7.36 -7.89 -7.43
N HIS A 111 -8.18 -8.74 -8.06
CA HIS A 111 -8.32 -8.81 -9.51
C HIS A 111 -8.90 -7.51 -10.09
N ASP A 112 -10.05 -7.07 -9.62
CA ASP A 112 -10.75 -5.90 -10.15
C ASP A 112 -9.91 -4.63 -10.00
N GLN A 113 -9.11 -4.55 -8.94
CA GLN A 113 -8.20 -3.44 -8.70
C GLN A 113 -7.05 -3.36 -9.72
N LEU A 114 -6.59 -4.48 -10.30
CA LEU A 114 -5.61 -4.42 -11.39
C LEU A 114 -6.17 -3.68 -12.60
N GLY A 115 -7.38 -4.05 -13.02
CA GLY A 115 -8.07 -3.41 -14.14
C GLY A 115 -8.37 -1.93 -13.86
N ARG A 116 -8.85 -1.63 -12.65
CA ARG A 116 -9.20 -0.27 -12.25
C ARG A 116 -7.99 0.65 -12.13
N LEU A 117 -6.85 0.16 -11.62
CA LEU A 117 -5.61 0.94 -11.59
C LEU A 117 -5.07 1.19 -13.01
N ALA A 118 -5.16 0.18 -13.89
CA ALA A 118 -4.72 0.32 -15.28
C ALA A 118 -5.60 1.33 -16.05
N SER A 119 -6.90 1.38 -15.78
CA SER A 119 -7.83 2.29 -16.47
C SER A 119 -7.65 3.77 -16.10
N LEU A 120 -6.97 4.08 -14.98
CA LEU A 120 -6.63 5.46 -14.63
C LEU A 120 -5.63 6.11 -15.60
N GLN A 121 -4.93 5.32 -16.42
CA GLN A 121 -3.98 5.80 -17.44
C GLN A 121 -2.98 6.85 -16.92
N ILE A 122 -2.52 6.68 -15.67
CA ILE A 122 -1.65 7.65 -15.01
C ILE A 122 -0.26 7.64 -15.68
N PRO A 123 0.28 8.80 -16.12
CA PRO A 123 1.60 8.87 -16.73
C PRO A 123 2.70 8.32 -15.81
N GLY A 124 3.48 7.38 -16.35
CA GLY A 124 4.58 6.70 -15.66
C GLY A 124 4.14 5.58 -14.69
N LEU A 125 2.84 5.32 -14.51
CA LEU A 125 2.34 4.16 -13.80
C LEU A 125 2.17 2.99 -14.76
N ARG A 126 2.70 1.83 -14.38
CA ARG A 126 2.43 0.52 -14.98
C ARG A 126 1.79 -0.38 -13.94
N VAL A 127 0.79 -1.14 -14.37
CA VAL A 127 0.18 -2.21 -13.58
C VAL A 127 0.45 -3.51 -14.32
N PRO A 128 0.93 -4.57 -13.64
CA PRO A 128 1.15 -5.85 -14.28
C PRO A 128 -0.11 -6.35 -15.01
N LYS A 129 0.02 -6.62 -16.31
CA LYS A 129 -1.04 -7.24 -17.10
C LYS A 129 -1.42 -8.59 -16.52
N LEU A 130 -2.72 -8.79 -16.31
CA LEU A 130 -3.29 -10.09 -16.00
C LEU A 130 -3.21 -10.98 -17.24
N LEU A 131 -2.69 -12.19 -17.06
CA LEU A 131 -2.52 -13.19 -18.12
C LEU A 131 -3.50 -14.34 -17.97
N ALA A 132 -3.78 -14.77 -16.73
CA ALA A 132 -4.72 -15.86 -16.46
C ALA A 132 -5.28 -15.79 -15.04
N LEU A 133 -6.41 -16.47 -14.82
CA LEU A 133 -7.06 -16.65 -13.53
C LEU A 133 -7.32 -18.13 -13.27
N LEU A 134 -7.07 -18.57 -12.04
CA LEU A 134 -7.45 -19.87 -11.51
C LEU A 134 -8.29 -19.64 -10.24
N PRO A 135 -9.59 -19.36 -10.37
CA PRO A 135 -10.46 -19.01 -9.22
C PRO A 135 -10.50 -20.12 -8.17
N ALA A 136 -10.59 -21.38 -8.59
CA ALA A 136 -10.61 -22.55 -7.67
C ALA A 136 -9.37 -22.64 -6.77
N LYS A 137 -8.26 -22.03 -7.20
CA LYS A 137 -6.99 -21.96 -6.44
C LYS A 137 -6.71 -20.57 -5.89
N ARG A 138 -7.64 -19.61 -6.02
CA ARG A 138 -7.46 -18.17 -5.69
C ARG A 138 -6.13 -17.64 -6.19
N THR A 139 -5.81 -17.96 -7.43
CA THR A 139 -4.53 -17.65 -8.06
C THR A 139 -4.76 -16.82 -9.30
N TYR A 140 -4.02 -15.71 -9.41
CA TYR A 140 -3.94 -14.95 -10.65
C TYR A 140 -2.50 -14.98 -11.17
N VAL A 141 -2.37 -15.02 -12.49
CA VAL A 141 -1.10 -15.01 -13.21
C VAL A 141 -0.97 -13.67 -13.91
N MET A 142 0.15 -12.98 -13.69
CA MET A 142 0.42 -11.66 -14.26
C MET A 142 1.78 -11.63 -14.95
N GLU A 143 2.00 -10.63 -15.80
CA GLU A 143 3.34 -10.34 -16.32
C GLU A 143 4.33 -10.11 -15.19
N LEU A 144 5.58 -10.58 -15.37
CA LEU A 144 6.63 -10.25 -14.42
C LEU A 144 6.99 -8.76 -14.52
N ALA A 145 6.66 -8.00 -13.48
CA ALA A 145 7.10 -6.62 -13.33
C ALA A 145 8.63 -6.54 -13.38
N ARG A 146 9.16 -5.67 -14.25
CA ARG A 146 10.59 -5.48 -14.44
C ARG A 146 11.14 -4.41 -13.50
N GLY A 147 12.47 -4.28 -13.45
CA GLY A 147 13.15 -3.27 -12.66
C GLY A 147 13.49 -3.66 -11.23
N LYS A 148 13.79 -2.66 -10.41
CA LYS A 148 14.18 -2.82 -9.00
C LYS A 148 13.24 -2.07 -8.10
N THR A 149 12.98 -2.61 -6.91
CA THR A 149 12.15 -1.91 -5.95
C THR A 149 12.79 -0.59 -5.51
N ILE A 150 12.00 0.44 -5.16
CA ILE A 150 12.54 1.71 -4.64
C ILE A 150 13.54 1.49 -3.48
N PRO A 151 13.26 0.62 -2.49
CA PRO A 151 14.25 0.28 -1.46
C PRO A 151 15.51 -0.36 -2.04
N ALA A 152 15.39 -1.29 -2.99
CA ALA A 152 16.56 -1.92 -3.61
C ALA A 152 17.43 -0.91 -4.36
N LEU A 153 16.83 0.08 -5.03
CA LEU A 153 17.56 1.20 -5.63
C LEU A 153 18.30 2.01 -4.57
N LEU A 154 17.62 2.41 -3.48
CA LEU A 154 18.23 3.18 -2.40
C LEU A 154 19.44 2.47 -1.77
N TRP A 155 19.35 1.14 -1.62
CA TRP A 155 20.43 0.32 -1.07
C TRP A 155 21.52 -0.02 -2.08
N ASN A 156 21.40 0.40 -3.35
CA ASN A 156 22.43 0.25 -4.37
C ASN A 156 23.13 1.58 -4.65
N ARG A 157 24.47 1.60 -4.56
CA ARG A 157 25.28 2.83 -4.73
C ARG A 157 25.22 3.42 -6.14
N LYS A 158 24.90 2.62 -7.16
CA LYS A 158 24.95 3.04 -8.57
C LYS A 158 23.67 3.73 -9.06
N HIS A 159 22.62 3.76 -8.25
CA HIS A 159 21.27 4.17 -8.67
C HIS A 159 20.72 5.35 -7.84
N GLY A 160 21.59 6.31 -7.52
CA GLY A 160 21.23 7.47 -6.71
C GLY A 160 20.19 8.37 -7.36
N ASP A 161 20.33 8.64 -8.66
CA ASP A 161 19.39 9.48 -9.40
C ASP A 161 18.09 8.73 -9.69
N ASP A 162 18.17 7.44 -10.03
CA ASP A 162 17.01 6.57 -10.26
C ASP A 162 16.07 6.55 -9.05
N VAL A 163 16.60 6.48 -7.82
CA VAL A 163 15.74 6.46 -6.62
C VAL A 163 15.05 7.79 -6.38
N LEU A 164 15.69 8.92 -6.72
CA LEU A 164 15.07 10.24 -6.60
C LEU A 164 13.94 10.39 -7.62
N THR A 165 14.20 10.03 -8.88
CA THR A 165 13.19 10.02 -9.95
C THR A 165 12.03 9.10 -9.60
N ALA A 166 12.31 7.88 -9.12
CA ALA A 166 11.27 6.94 -8.70
C ALA A 166 10.42 7.49 -7.55
N CYS A 167 11.03 8.12 -6.54
CA CYS A 167 10.26 8.72 -5.43
C CYS A 167 9.41 9.91 -5.88
N GLU A 168 9.94 10.79 -6.73
CA GLU A 168 9.15 11.90 -7.27
C GLU A 168 7.98 11.40 -8.11
N LEU A 169 8.22 10.43 -9.00
CA LEU A 169 7.19 9.84 -9.82
C LEU A 169 6.12 9.13 -8.97
N ALA A 170 6.51 8.40 -7.92
CA ALA A 170 5.57 7.79 -6.99
C ALA A 170 4.68 8.83 -6.28
N GLY A 171 5.21 10.02 -5.99
CA GLY A 171 4.43 11.13 -5.45
C GLY A 171 3.40 11.64 -6.46
N LYS A 172 3.83 11.87 -7.71
CA LYS A 172 2.95 12.32 -8.81
C LYS A 172 1.84 11.31 -9.12
N ILE A 173 2.18 10.02 -9.14
CA ILE A 173 1.22 8.93 -9.33
C ILE A 173 0.18 8.95 -8.22
N LEU A 174 0.61 9.01 -6.96
CA LEU A 174 -0.31 9.01 -5.82
C LEU A 174 -1.28 10.19 -5.88
N ALA A 175 -0.77 11.39 -6.19
CA ALA A 175 -1.62 12.57 -6.30
C ALA A 175 -2.67 12.44 -7.41
N ARG A 176 -2.33 11.83 -8.55
CA ARG A 176 -3.29 11.57 -9.63
C ARG A 176 -4.32 10.50 -9.27
N MET A 177 -3.91 9.44 -8.56
CA MET A 177 -4.85 8.46 -8.00
C MET A 177 -5.83 9.17 -7.06
N HIS A 178 -5.31 9.99 -6.15
CA HIS A 178 -6.13 10.76 -5.21
C HIS A 178 -7.07 11.75 -5.90
N LEU A 179 -6.63 12.44 -6.97
CA LEU A 179 -7.53 13.29 -7.76
C LEU A 179 -8.68 12.49 -8.39
N ALA A 180 -8.38 11.33 -8.98
CA ALA A 180 -9.39 10.48 -9.58
C ALA A 180 -10.35 9.85 -8.56
N TRP A 181 -9.89 9.65 -7.32
CA TRP A 181 -10.62 8.96 -6.26
C TRP A 181 -11.17 9.89 -5.17
N THR A 182 -10.97 11.20 -5.27
CA THR A 182 -11.54 12.14 -4.31
C THR A 182 -13.05 12.19 -4.51
N GLU A 183 -13.78 11.82 -3.48
CA GLU A 183 -15.25 11.91 -3.47
C GLU A 183 -15.71 13.24 -2.89
N LYS A 184 -15.00 13.73 -1.86
CA LYS A 184 -15.32 14.99 -1.20
C LYS A 184 -14.10 15.64 -0.57
N ILE A 185 -14.20 16.96 -0.43
CA ILE A 185 -13.36 17.76 0.46
C ILE A 185 -14.22 18.07 1.68
N CYS A 186 -13.74 17.71 2.87
CA CYS A 186 -14.51 17.90 4.10
C CYS A 186 -13.59 18.19 5.29
N PRO A 187 -14.12 18.71 6.41
CA PRO A 187 -13.35 18.92 7.62
C PRO A 187 -12.61 17.65 8.07
N MET A 188 -11.41 17.84 8.62
CA MET A 188 -10.60 16.77 9.19
C MET A 188 -11.40 16.04 10.28
N PRO A 189 -11.48 14.70 10.24
CA PRO A 189 -12.24 13.90 11.20
C PRO A 189 -11.47 13.73 12.53
N VAL A 190 -11.14 14.84 13.20
CA VAL A 190 -10.24 14.88 14.37
C VAL A 190 -10.70 13.98 15.52
N ASP A 191 -12.01 13.89 15.79
CA ASP A 191 -12.54 13.03 16.86
C ASP A 191 -12.36 11.54 16.57
N LEU A 192 -12.47 11.15 15.30
CA LEU A 192 -12.26 9.76 14.87
C LEU A 192 -10.77 9.41 14.93
N LEU A 193 -9.90 10.33 14.49
CA LEU A 193 -8.44 10.18 14.60
C LEU A 193 -7.98 10.12 16.06
N ALA A 194 -8.55 10.95 16.94
CA ALA A 194 -8.26 10.95 18.37
C ALA A 194 -8.64 9.61 19.02
N ARG A 195 -9.83 9.09 18.73
CA ARG A 195 -10.28 7.77 19.22
C ARG A 195 -9.38 6.63 18.71
N ASP A 196 -8.97 6.68 17.45
CA ASP A 196 -8.07 5.66 16.89
C ASP A 196 -6.67 5.70 17.54
N LEU A 197 -6.08 6.90 17.68
CA LEU A 197 -4.78 7.06 18.34
C LEU A 197 -4.82 6.71 19.83
N ALA A 198 -5.93 6.97 20.52
CA ALA A 198 -6.14 6.52 21.90
C ALA A 198 -6.16 4.99 22.02
N ALA A 199 -6.59 4.28 20.97
CA ALA A 199 -6.46 2.83 20.86
C ALA A 199 -5.04 2.37 20.52
N THR A 200 -4.01 3.20 20.60
CA THR A 200 -2.63 2.73 20.41
C THR A 200 -2.09 2.14 21.71
N PRO A 201 -1.44 0.95 21.70
CA PRO A 201 -0.83 0.38 22.89
C PRO A 201 0.50 1.09 23.23
N TRP A 202 0.50 2.41 23.38
CA TRP A 202 1.64 3.21 23.83
C TRP A 202 1.31 3.98 25.10
N ARG A 203 2.32 4.58 25.73
CA ARG A 203 2.12 5.55 26.79
C ARG A 203 2.55 6.92 26.27
N LEU A 204 1.69 7.91 26.44
CA LEU A 204 2.02 9.30 26.17
C LEU A 204 2.42 9.97 27.48
N SER A 205 3.50 10.74 27.46
CA SER A 205 3.79 11.69 28.53
C SER A 205 2.75 12.82 28.53
N SER A 206 2.61 13.54 29.65
CA SER A 206 1.70 14.70 29.73
C SER A 206 2.03 15.74 28.66
N ARG A 207 3.30 15.90 28.29
CA ARG A 207 3.73 16.79 27.20
C ARG A 207 3.26 16.29 25.84
N GLU A 208 3.43 15.00 25.54
CA GLU A 208 2.95 14.41 24.28
C GLU A 208 1.43 14.48 24.16
N GLY A 209 0.71 14.29 25.27
CA GLY A 209 -0.74 14.47 25.32
C GLY A 209 -1.18 15.89 24.98
N LYS A 210 -0.55 16.92 25.58
CA LYS A 210 -0.81 18.33 25.27
C LYS A 210 -0.51 18.66 23.80
N ILE A 211 0.62 18.20 23.27
CA ILE A 211 0.96 18.39 21.85
C ILE A 211 -0.13 17.79 20.96
N LEU A 212 -0.55 16.55 21.22
CA LEU A 212 -1.57 15.89 20.41
C LEU A 212 -2.92 16.62 20.46
N GLN A 213 -3.32 17.09 21.65
CA GLN A 213 -4.52 17.89 21.81
C GLN A 213 -4.47 19.17 20.98
N SER A 214 -3.40 19.96 21.09
CA SER A 214 -3.23 21.18 20.29
C SER A 214 -3.20 20.91 18.79
N VAL A 215 -2.64 19.77 18.36
CA VAL A 215 -2.67 19.35 16.95
C VAL A 215 -4.11 19.13 16.48
N PHE A 216 -4.94 18.45 17.26
CA PHE A 216 -6.35 18.26 16.91
C PHE A 216 -7.13 19.57 16.88
N GLU A 217 -6.92 20.46 17.84
CA GLU A 217 -7.56 21.78 17.88
C GLU A 217 -7.23 22.62 16.63
N ASN A 218 -5.96 22.64 16.22
CA ASN A 218 -5.51 23.36 15.02
C ASN A 218 -6.02 22.72 13.72
N LEU A 219 -6.15 21.40 13.68
CA LEU A 219 -6.61 20.69 12.49
C LEU A 219 -8.13 20.55 12.41
N ALA A 220 -8.89 20.89 13.46
CA ALA A 220 -10.35 20.70 13.50
C ALA A 220 -11.09 21.42 12.37
N ARG A 221 -10.54 22.54 11.88
CA ARG A 221 -11.09 23.32 10.75
C ARG A 221 -10.35 23.09 9.44
N ALA A 222 -9.32 22.25 9.43
CA ALA A 222 -8.60 21.94 8.21
C ALA A 222 -9.49 21.08 7.31
N GLU A 223 -9.61 21.45 6.04
CA GLU A 223 -10.28 20.60 5.05
C GLU A 223 -9.31 19.59 4.45
N VAL A 224 -9.79 18.38 4.19
CA VAL A 224 -9.00 17.29 3.62
C VAL A 224 -9.76 16.56 2.53
N ARG A 225 -9.00 16.02 1.57
CA ARG A 225 -9.55 15.09 0.57
C ARG A 225 -9.88 13.75 1.21
N THR A 226 -11.12 13.34 1.01
CA THR A 226 -11.66 12.06 1.45
C THR A 226 -12.23 11.34 0.25
N GLY A 227 -11.97 10.04 0.18
CA GLY A 227 -12.40 9.17 -0.89
C GLY A 227 -11.66 7.86 -0.78
N GLU A 228 -11.53 7.14 -1.89
CA GLU A 228 -10.81 5.87 -1.86
C GLU A 228 -9.31 6.06 -1.58
N ILE A 229 -8.75 5.07 -0.89
CA ILE A 229 -7.33 4.97 -0.56
C ILE A 229 -6.79 3.61 -1.00
N TYR A 230 -5.54 3.60 -1.45
CA TYR A 230 -4.79 2.40 -1.81
C TYR A 230 -4.46 1.54 -0.58
N TYR A 231 -4.35 2.16 0.60
CA TYR A 231 -4.15 1.55 1.92
C TYR A 231 -2.80 0.84 2.19
N ASP A 232 -2.08 0.37 1.17
CA ASP A 232 -0.72 -0.19 1.32
C ASP A 232 0.28 0.39 0.30
N TYR A 233 0.23 1.71 0.09
CA TYR A 233 1.04 2.45 -0.90
C TYR A 233 2.51 2.59 -0.47
N LYS A 234 3.20 1.46 -0.33
CA LYS A 234 4.58 1.40 0.19
C LYS A 234 5.62 1.34 -0.94
N PRO A 235 6.81 1.95 -0.79
CA PRO A 235 7.89 1.90 -1.78
C PRO A 235 8.32 0.50 -2.20
N ALA A 236 8.13 -0.51 -1.35
CA ALA A 236 8.48 -1.89 -1.67
C ALA A 236 7.56 -2.52 -2.73
N ASN A 237 6.39 -1.94 -3.00
CA ASN A 237 5.45 -2.37 -4.04
C ASN A 237 5.71 -1.70 -5.39
N PHE A 238 6.75 -0.87 -5.49
CA PHE A 238 7.10 -0.13 -6.68
C PHE A 238 8.39 -0.64 -7.27
N LEU A 239 8.36 -1.17 -8.49
CA LEU A 239 9.55 -1.50 -9.27
C LEU A 239 9.78 -0.43 -10.33
N PHE A 240 10.98 0.15 -10.34
CA PHE A 240 11.35 1.19 -11.27
C PHE A 240 12.24 0.65 -12.38
N GLU A 241 11.90 0.97 -13.62
CA GLU A 241 12.67 0.68 -14.82
C GLU A 241 12.38 1.76 -15.87
N ALA A 242 13.42 2.27 -16.53
CA ALA A 242 13.31 3.15 -17.69
C ALA A 242 12.35 4.35 -17.53
N GLY A 243 12.26 4.95 -16.34
CA GLY A 243 11.39 6.10 -16.08
C GLY A 243 9.93 5.74 -15.77
N GLU A 244 9.58 4.47 -15.69
CA GLU A 244 8.25 3.97 -15.32
C GLU A 244 8.28 3.25 -13.96
N LEU A 245 7.11 3.21 -13.31
CA LEU A 245 6.89 2.52 -12.04
C LEU A 245 5.83 1.43 -12.21
N PHE A 246 6.25 0.18 -12.07
CA PHE A 246 5.34 -0.95 -11.89
C PHE A 246 4.84 -1.00 -10.46
N LEU A 247 3.53 -0.83 -10.28
CA LEU A 247 2.85 -1.00 -9.00
C LEU A 247 2.32 -2.43 -8.89
N ILE A 248 2.88 -3.19 -7.95
CA ILE A 248 2.45 -4.56 -7.64
C ILE A 248 1.65 -4.59 -6.35
N ASP A 249 1.00 -5.73 -6.08
CA ASP A 249 0.26 -5.97 -4.83
C ASP A 249 -0.91 -4.97 -4.65
N PRO A 250 -1.93 -5.01 -5.55
CA PRO A 250 -3.10 -4.14 -5.47
C PRO A 250 -3.89 -4.37 -4.17
N PRO A 251 -4.72 -3.40 -3.75
CA PRO A 251 -5.53 -3.56 -2.55
C PRO A 251 -6.52 -4.71 -2.69
N GLY A 252 -6.58 -5.59 -1.69
CA GLY A 252 -7.56 -6.69 -1.64
C GLY A 252 -8.85 -6.36 -0.90
N VAL A 253 -9.00 -5.11 -0.47
CA VAL A 253 -10.22 -4.58 0.14
C VAL A 253 -10.29 -3.10 -0.22
N LEU A 254 -11.43 -2.66 -0.77
CA LEU A 254 -11.71 -1.25 -0.98
C LEU A 254 -11.86 -0.52 0.35
N ARG A 255 -11.23 0.63 0.46
CA ARG A 255 -11.31 1.47 1.66
C ARG A 255 -11.47 2.92 1.25
N GLN A 256 -12.30 3.61 2.01
CA GLN A 256 -12.41 5.06 1.95
C GLN A 256 -11.81 5.67 3.22
N GLY A 257 -11.24 6.86 3.11
CA GLY A 257 -10.67 7.58 4.24
C GLY A 257 -10.00 8.87 3.82
N VAL A 258 -9.26 9.48 4.74
CA VAL A 258 -8.45 10.66 4.41
C VAL A 258 -7.25 10.21 3.57
N GLN A 259 -7.12 10.74 2.37
CA GLN A 259 -6.11 10.33 1.39
C GLN A 259 -4.66 10.59 1.85
N LEU A 260 -4.44 11.47 2.84
CA LEU A 260 -3.13 11.62 3.48
C LEU A 260 -2.63 10.33 4.16
N TRP A 261 -3.48 9.32 4.37
CA TRP A 261 -3.08 8.00 4.83
C TRP A 261 -2.03 7.36 3.90
N ASP A 262 -2.29 7.26 2.60
CA ASP A 262 -1.34 6.64 1.66
C ASP A 262 -0.05 7.43 1.53
N PHE A 263 -0.16 8.76 1.57
CA PHE A 263 0.98 9.66 1.61
C PHE A 263 1.88 9.34 2.82
N SER A 264 1.27 9.12 3.99
CA SER A 264 1.97 8.75 5.22
C SER A 264 2.60 7.36 5.17
N ILE A 265 1.96 6.39 4.50
CA ILE A 265 2.53 5.04 4.33
C ILE A 265 3.86 5.11 3.61
N PHE A 266 3.90 5.83 2.49
CA PHE A 266 5.12 5.95 1.69
C PHE A 266 6.23 6.64 2.49
N ARG A 267 5.92 7.80 3.08
CA ARG A 267 6.87 8.59 3.86
C ARG A 267 7.39 7.86 5.07
N SER A 268 6.51 7.23 5.84
CA SER A 268 6.87 6.45 7.02
C SER A 268 7.82 5.31 6.65
N PHE A 269 7.60 4.64 5.51
CA PHE A 269 8.54 3.63 5.00
C PHE A 269 9.92 4.22 4.70
N MET A 270 9.99 5.25 3.86
CA MET A 270 11.26 5.86 3.46
C MET A 270 12.01 6.48 4.65
N ARG A 271 11.29 7.05 5.62
CA ARG A 271 11.88 7.55 6.86
C ARG A 271 12.55 6.44 7.67
N ARG A 272 11.96 5.25 7.74
CA ARG A 272 12.61 4.11 8.39
C ARG A 272 13.85 3.63 7.65
N GLU A 273 13.89 3.71 6.32
CA GLU A 273 15.15 3.47 5.58
C GLU A 273 16.21 4.50 5.97
N LEU A 274 15.86 5.79 6.06
CA LEU A 274 16.75 6.83 6.55
C LEU A 274 17.24 6.57 7.99
N TRP A 275 16.37 6.11 8.89
CA TRP A 275 16.76 5.72 10.25
C TRP A 275 17.75 4.55 10.24
N ARG A 276 17.53 3.53 9.39
CA ARG A 276 18.46 2.41 9.23
C ARG A 276 19.83 2.88 8.75
N PHE A 277 19.90 3.80 7.79
CA PHE A 277 21.18 4.42 7.42
C PHE A 277 21.79 5.19 8.57
N THR A 278 21.01 6.04 9.24
CA THR A 278 21.51 6.88 10.35
C THR A 278 22.09 6.03 11.49
N LEU A 279 21.48 4.88 11.78
CA LEU A 279 21.89 4.02 12.90
C LEU A 279 22.95 2.99 12.51
N ARG A 280 22.87 2.39 11.32
CA ARG A 280 23.77 1.30 10.91
C ARG A 280 24.95 1.77 10.06
N ARG A 281 24.82 2.91 9.37
CA ARG A 281 25.82 3.44 8.43
C ARG A 281 25.83 4.98 8.44
N PRO A 282 26.16 5.63 9.57
CA PRO A 282 25.96 7.08 9.78
C PRO A 282 26.72 7.98 8.78
N PHE A 283 27.86 7.49 8.26
CA PHE A 283 28.73 8.19 7.30
C PHE A 283 28.46 7.81 5.84
N ASP A 284 27.44 7.00 5.57
CA ASP A 284 27.11 6.60 4.21
C ASP A 284 26.45 7.75 3.45
N ARG A 285 27.01 8.12 2.29
CA ARG A 285 26.48 9.19 1.44
C ARG A 285 25.01 8.97 1.06
N ARG A 286 24.55 7.71 1.01
CA ARG A 286 23.14 7.36 0.75
C ARG A 286 22.17 7.86 1.81
N ARG A 287 22.65 8.24 3.00
CA ARG A 287 21.83 8.94 4.00
C ARG A 287 21.32 10.27 3.48
N MET A 288 22.11 10.99 2.69
CA MET A 288 21.67 12.24 2.07
C MET A 288 20.62 11.97 0.99
N ILE A 289 20.86 10.96 0.15
CA ILE A 289 19.91 10.50 -0.87
C ILE A 289 18.58 10.10 -0.21
N ALA A 290 18.60 9.32 0.87
CA ALA A 290 17.40 8.92 1.62
C ALA A 290 16.61 10.12 2.21
N ARG A 291 17.29 11.22 2.55
CA ARG A 291 16.60 12.47 2.93
C ARG A 291 15.95 13.11 1.70
N GLN A 292 16.71 13.25 0.62
CA GLN A 292 16.23 13.84 -0.63
C GLN A 292 15.05 13.07 -1.21
N THR A 293 14.99 11.74 -1.06
CA THR A 293 13.85 10.92 -1.53
C THR A 293 12.53 11.30 -0.86
N LEU A 294 12.55 11.67 0.42
CA LEU A 294 11.34 12.12 1.12
C LEU A 294 10.84 13.46 0.55
N SER A 295 11.78 14.38 0.28
CA SER A 295 11.45 15.67 -0.34
C SER A 295 11.03 15.51 -1.80
N ALA A 296 11.65 14.60 -2.56
CA ALA A 296 11.29 14.32 -3.95
C ALA A 296 9.86 13.78 -4.05
N PHE A 297 9.50 12.81 -3.20
CA PHE A 297 8.13 12.30 -3.12
C PHE A 297 7.12 13.38 -2.74
N GLU A 298 7.40 14.17 -1.70
CA GLU A 298 6.52 15.26 -1.25
C GLU A 298 6.32 16.32 -2.34
N ARG A 299 7.39 16.77 -3.00
CA ARG A 299 7.30 17.71 -4.13
C ARG A 299 6.51 17.12 -5.28
N GLY A 300 6.77 15.86 -5.64
CA GLY A 300 6.02 15.16 -6.70
C GLY A 300 4.53 15.12 -6.40
N TYR A 301 4.16 14.79 -5.16
CA TYR A 301 2.78 14.75 -4.71
C TYR A 301 2.11 16.13 -4.78
N LEU A 302 2.75 17.16 -4.20
CA LEU A 302 2.18 18.51 -4.15
C LEU A 302 2.11 19.18 -5.53
N SER A 303 3.03 18.86 -6.44
CA SER A 303 3.11 19.48 -7.78
C SER A 303 1.90 19.23 -8.68
N ILE A 304 1.07 18.24 -8.36
CA ILE A 304 -0.09 17.85 -9.18
C ILE A 304 -1.35 18.65 -8.80
N PHE A 305 -1.43 19.16 -7.58
CA PHE A 305 -2.62 19.84 -7.10
C PHE A 305 -2.59 21.33 -7.44
N THR A 306 -3.61 21.83 -8.13
CA THR A 306 -3.84 23.27 -8.30
C THR A 306 -4.28 23.92 -7.00
N GLU A 307 -5.17 23.25 -6.26
CA GLU A 307 -5.63 23.65 -4.93
C GLU A 307 -5.21 22.61 -3.89
N SER A 308 -4.65 23.07 -2.77
CA SER A 308 -4.15 22.19 -1.72
C SER A 308 -5.17 22.00 -0.59
N PHE A 309 -5.53 20.74 -0.35
CA PHE A 309 -6.34 20.32 0.79
C PHE A 309 -5.57 19.22 1.54
N PRO A 310 -5.11 19.49 2.78
CA PRO A 310 -5.26 20.74 3.53
C PRO A 310 -4.50 21.92 2.92
N GLN A 311 -4.88 23.13 3.34
CA GLN A 311 -4.20 24.36 2.96
C GLN A 311 -2.69 24.25 3.19
N PRO A 312 -1.83 24.90 2.38
CA PRO A 312 -0.38 24.74 2.45
C PRO A 312 0.22 24.96 3.85
N ALA A 313 -0.31 25.92 4.61
CA ALA A 313 0.11 26.20 5.98
C ALA A 313 -0.17 25.07 6.97
N LEU A 314 -1.21 24.26 6.73
CA LEU A 314 -1.64 23.16 7.60
C LEU A 314 -1.14 21.80 7.11
N PHE A 315 -0.63 21.71 5.88
CA PHE A 315 -0.18 20.46 5.28
C PHE A 315 0.93 19.75 6.07
N PRO A 316 2.01 20.43 6.53
CA PRO A 316 3.04 19.77 7.33
C PRO A 316 2.47 19.15 8.62
N LEU A 317 1.62 19.88 9.33
CA LEU A 317 0.98 19.44 10.57
C LEU A 317 0.09 18.21 10.33
N ALA A 318 -0.78 18.26 9.32
CA ALA A 318 -1.67 17.15 8.96
C ALA A 318 -0.88 15.91 8.52
N ALA A 319 0.12 16.07 7.64
CA ALA A 319 0.97 14.97 7.19
C ALA A 319 1.69 14.28 8.36
N ARG A 320 2.15 15.05 9.36
CA ARG A 320 2.79 14.51 10.57
C ARG A 320 1.81 13.79 11.49
N LEU A 321 0.55 14.21 11.56
CA LEU A 321 -0.49 13.49 12.29
C LEU A 321 -0.73 12.10 11.68
N PHE A 322 -0.84 12.01 10.35
CA PHE A 322 -1.00 10.72 9.67
C PHE A 322 0.27 9.86 9.75
N ASP A 323 1.46 10.46 9.70
CA ASP A 323 2.71 9.75 10.01
C ASP A 323 2.67 9.11 11.41
N LEU A 324 2.15 9.85 12.41
CA LEU A 324 1.99 9.37 13.78
C LEU A 324 0.98 8.22 13.86
N GLN A 325 -0.17 8.33 13.19
CA GLN A 325 -1.15 7.23 13.10
C GLN A 325 -0.56 6.00 12.41
N ARG A 326 0.25 6.19 11.36
CA ARG A 326 0.94 5.09 10.70
C ARG A 326 1.95 4.41 11.63
N THR A 327 2.71 5.18 12.40
CA THR A 327 3.61 4.66 13.43
C THR A 327 2.85 3.90 14.52
N ALA A 328 1.69 4.40 14.96
CA ALA A 328 0.81 3.71 15.89
C ALA A 328 0.38 2.32 15.38
N VAL A 329 -0.09 2.25 14.12
CA VAL A 329 -0.46 0.98 13.46
C VAL A 329 0.71 -0.01 13.46
N LEU A 330 1.92 0.46 13.11
CA LEU A 330 3.11 -0.39 13.08
C LEU A 330 3.48 -0.89 14.48
N MET A 331 3.38 -0.04 15.50
CA MET A 331 3.62 -0.43 16.89
C MET A 331 2.61 -1.49 17.35
N THR A 332 1.32 -1.31 17.05
CA THR A 332 0.27 -2.29 17.36
C THR A 332 0.57 -3.64 16.72
N MET A 333 0.80 -3.67 15.41
CA MET A 333 1.12 -4.91 14.68
C MET A 333 2.39 -5.58 15.21
N GLN A 334 3.42 -4.79 15.52
CA GLN A 334 4.69 -5.32 15.99
C GLN A 334 4.60 -5.87 17.41
N LYS A 335 3.83 -5.23 18.29
CA LYS A 335 3.53 -5.77 19.63
C LYS A 335 2.77 -7.07 19.54
N GLY A 336 1.76 -7.15 18.68
CA GLY A 336 1.02 -8.38 18.39
C GLY A 336 1.94 -9.51 17.95
N LYS A 337 2.80 -9.27 16.95
CA LYS A 337 3.81 -10.26 16.50
C LYS A 337 4.75 -10.71 17.61
N VAL A 338 5.20 -9.80 18.47
CA VAL A 338 6.09 -10.15 19.59
C VAL A 338 5.35 -10.98 20.65
N ALA A 339 4.09 -10.67 20.93
CA ALA A 339 3.25 -11.46 21.84
C ALA A 339 3.02 -12.88 21.29
N MET A 340 2.58 -13.01 20.04
CA MET A 340 2.41 -14.30 19.37
C MET A 340 3.69 -15.13 19.34
N ALA A 341 4.83 -14.50 19.02
CA ALA A 341 6.13 -15.20 19.02
C ALA A 341 6.59 -15.65 20.41
N ARG A 342 6.07 -15.06 21.49
CA ARG A 342 6.30 -15.54 22.87
C ARG A 342 5.39 -16.73 23.18
N GLU A 343 4.12 -16.67 22.81
CA GLU A 343 3.15 -17.76 22.99
C GLU A 343 3.52 -19.01 22.18
N MET A 344 4.02 -18.86 20.95
CA MET A 344 4.47 -19.99 20.12
C MET A 344 5.83 -20.57 20.53
N ARG A 345 6.65 -19.88 21.33
CA ARG A 345 7.86 -20.51 21.91
C ARG A 345 7.51 -21.62 22.89
N SER A 346 6.30 -21.63 23.43
CA SER A 346 5.75 -22.71 24.25
C SER A 346 5.05 -23.82 23.43
N ALA A 347 4.86 -23.65 22.11
CA ALA A 347 4.13 -24.61 21.27
C ALA A 347 4.78 -24.74 19.86
N THR A 348 5.48 -25.87 19.67
CA THR A 348 5.89 -26.50 18.39
C THR A 348 6.85 -25.76 17.44
N LYS A 349 7.76 -26.55 16.82
CA LYS A 349 8.96 -26.13 16.06
C LYS A 349 8.70 -25.51 14.67
N GLU A 350 7.50 -25.59 14.12
CA GLU A 350 7.27 -25.41 12.67
C GLU A 350 6.83 -24.00 12.24
N MET A 351 6.26 -23.17 13.12
CA MET A 351 5.95 -21.77 12.84
C MET A 351 7.07 -20.82 13.30
N ARG A 352 8.27 -20.97 12.74
CA ARG A 352 9.32 -19.97 12.96
C ARG A 352 8.96 -18.68 12.23
N PHE A 353 8.28 -17.76 12.92
CA PHE A 353 8.28 -16.34 12.54
C PHE A 353 9.73 -15.89 12.34
N ARG A 354 10.16 -15.79 11.07
CA ARG A 354 11.53 -15.40 10.71
C ARG A 354 11.92 -14.10 11.43
N ASN A 355 13.14 -14.11 11.97
CA ASN A 355 13.88 -13.02 12.61
C ASN A 355 13.34 -12.47 13.94
N SER A 356 13.49 -13.25 15.02
CA SER A 356 13.25 -12.76 16.40
C SER A 356 14.05 -11.49 16.76
N LEU A 357 15.26 -11.32 16.21
CA LEU A 357 16.10 -10.14 16.43
C LEU A 357 15.56 -8.90 15.69
N ALA A 358 15.18 -9.04 14.42
CA ALA A 358 14.58 -7.94 13.65
C ALA A 358 13.27 -7.48 14.28
N ASN A 359 12.48 -8.42 14.81
CA ASN A 359 11.24 -8.10 15.53
C ASN A 359 11.49 -7.39 16.87
N ARG A 360 12.55 -7.75 17.60
CA ARG A 360 12.95 -7.10 18.86
C ARG A 360 13.50 -5.68 18.65
N ILE A 361 14.26 -5.45 17.57
CA ILE A 361 14.84 -4.12 17.26
C ILE A 361 13.79 -3.17 16.67
N SER A 362 12.72 -3.69 16.07
CA SER A 362 11.68 -2.87 15.44
C SER A 362 10.90 -2.01 16.44
N LEU A 363 10.58 -2.52 17.64
CA LEU A 363 9.82 -1.75 18.64
C LEU A 363 10.59 -0.52 19.17
N PRO A 364 11.87 -0.62 19.58
CA PRO A 364 12.67 0.55 19.94
C PRO A 364 12.78 1.59 18.82
N LEU A 365 12.90 1.16 17.56
CA LEU A 365 12.93 2.08 16.42
C LEU A 365 11.62 2.85 16.27
N LEU A 366 10.49 2.16 16.42
CA LEU A 366 9.16 2.79 16.36
C LEU A 366 8.92 3.74 17.53
N GLU A 367 9.44 3.43 18.71
CA GLU A 367 9.38 4.32 19.88
C GLU A 367 10.22 5.59 19.66
N ASN A 368 11.41 5.46 19.07
CA ASN A 368 12.22 6.60 18.66
C ASN A 368 11.54 7.44 17.58
N GLU A 369 10.89 6.79 16.60
CA GLU A 369 10.10 7.47 15.57
C GLU A 369 8.91 8.22 16.17
N LYS A 370 8.17 7.61 17.11
CA LYS A 370 7.09 8.26 17.88
C LYS A 370 7.59 9.55 18.53
N ARG A 371 8.68 9.46 19.31
CA ARG A 371 9.26 10.62 20.02
C ARG A 371 9.72 11.70 19.05
N TRP A 372 10.33 11.32 17.93
CA TRP A 372 10.73 12.27 16.90
C TRP A 372 9.52 12.95 16.26
N LEU A 373 8.44 12.22 15.98
CA LEU A 373 7.20 12.75 15.42
C LEU A 373 6.53 13.75 16.36
N PHE A 374 6.46 13.47 17.67
CA PHE A 374 5.95 14.46 18.63
C PHE A 374 6.78 15.75 18.67
N ARG A 375 8.11 15.66 18.51
CA ARG A 375 8.95 16.86 18.38
C ARG A 375 8.71 17.61 17.07
N GLN A 376 8.38 16.91 15.99
CA GLN A 376 8.02 17.57 14.73
C GLN A 376 6.66 18.23 14.86
N LEU A 377 5.64 17.53 15.37
CA LEU A 377 4.32 18.10 15.62
C LEU A 377 4.39 19.38 16.46
N ALA A 378 5.19 19.37 17.54
CA ALA A 378 5.39 20.56 18.36
C ALA A 378 6.06 21.75 17.62
N ARG A 379 6.81 21.49 16.54
CA ARG A 379 7.43 22.55 15.71
C ARG A 379 6.50 23.08 14.63
N GLU A 380 5.58 22.23 14.14
CA GLU A 380 4.60 22.60 13.12
C GLU A 380 3.35 23.27 13.72
N LEU A 381 3.18 23.23 15.04
CA LEU A 381 2.14 24.00 15.72
C LEU A 381 2.44 25.50 15.61
N PRO A 382 1.43 26.34 15.33
CA PRO A 382 1.60 27.78 15.39
C PRO A 382 2.03 28.19 16.80
N ALA A 383 2.95 29.17 16.85
CA ALA A 383 3.55 29.68 18.08
C ALA A 383 2.55 30.39 18.99
#